data_AF-A0A2G2BJ37-F1
#
_entry.id   AF-A0A2G2BJ37-F1
#
_cell.length_a   1.000
_cell.length_b   1.000
_cell.length_c   1.000
_cell.angle_alpha   90.00
_cell.angle_beta   90.00
_cell.angle_gamma   90.00
#
_symmetry.space_group_name_H-M   'P 1'
#
loop_
_entity.id
_entity.type
_entity.pdbx_description
1 polymer ?
#
loop_
_entity_poly.entity_id
_entity_poly.type
_entity_poly.pdbx_seq_one_letter_code
_entity_poly.pdbx_strand_id
1 'polypeptide(L)'
;MKHPKNDFNNLATQEAKKGHAPFSLRLSFDERGILEHDAAGMALGAYIRERLFGEDVTPRTTRGKFPVKDHAALGRVLGALGQARLANNLNQLARAVNSGSLPVTPETEEELRRACAAVLAMREDILCALGRDPDRAPKP
;
A
#
# COMPACT_ATOMS: atom_id res chain seq x y z
N MET A 1 -30.56 -21.97 21.07
CA MET A 1 -29.71 -21.64 19.90
C MET A 1 -28.27 -21.97 20.26
N LYS A 2 -27.62 -22.91 19.54
CA LYS A 2 -26.20 -23.24 19.72
C LYS A 2 -25.39 -22.22 18.91
N HIS A 3 -24.53 -21.44 19.55
CA HIS A 3 -23.60 -20.55 18.84
C HIS A 3 -22.60 -21.37 18.02
N PRO A 4 -22.31 -20.98 16.77
CA PRO A 4 -21.27 -21.64 15.98
C PRO A 4 -19.91 -21.41 16.65
N LYS A 5 -19.16 -22.50 16.87
CA LYS A 5 -17.79 -22.40 17.37
C LYS A 5 -16.94 -21.77 16.29
N ASN A 6 -16.46 -20.59 16.60
CA ASN A 6 -15.50 -19.81 15.83
C ASN A 6 -14.19 -20.60 15.68
N ASP A 7 -13.97 -21.23 14.52
CA ASP A 7 -12.77 -22.02 14.15
C ASP A 7 -11.50 -21.16 13.88
N PHE A 8 -11.47 -19.92 14.38
CA PHE A 8 -10.33 -19.01 14.22
C PHE A 8 -9.04 -19.58 14.83
N ASN A 9 -9.11 -20.28 15.96
CA ASN A 9 -7.93 -20.90 16.57
C ASN A 9 -7.36 -22.03 15.70
N ASN A 10 -8.20 -22.84 15.05
CA ASN A 10 -7.72 -23.93 14.20
C ASN A 10 -7.02 -23.40 12.94
N LEU A 11 -7.50 -22.30 12.37
CA LEU A 11 -6.86 -21.64 11.22
C LEU A 11 -5.53 -20.98 11.60
N ALA A 12 -5.44 -20.36 12.79
CA ALA A 12 -4.21 -19.75 13.30
C ALA A 12 -3.14 -20.79 13.69
N THR A 13 -3.55 -22.02 14.01
CA THR A 13 -2.67 -23.13 14.40
C THR A 13 -2.27 -24.02 13.21
N GLN A 14 -2.73 -23.74 11.99
CA GLN A 14 -2.15 -24.36 10.80
C GLN A 14 -0.71 -23.88 10.68
N GLU A 15 0.23 -24.70 11.15
CA GLU A 15 1.65 -24.44 11.00
C GLU A 15 1.94 -24.21 9.51
N ALA A 16 2.23 -22.97 9.14
CA ALA A 16 2.74 -22.65 7.82
C ALA A 16 3.92 -23.61 7.56
N LYS A 17 3.88 -24.35 6.44
CA LYS A 17 4.93 -25.31 6.07
C LYS A 17 6.29 -24.61 6.22
N LYS A 18 7.02 -24.94 7.29
CA LYS A 18 8.31 -24.34 7.59
C LYS A 18 9.23 -24.71 6.44
N GLY A 19 9.64 -23.72 5.65
CA GLY A 19 10.62 -23.95 4.59
C GLY A 19 11.91 -24.54 5.17
N HIS A 20 12.70 -25.19 4.33
CA HIS A 20 14.02 -25.67 4.76
C HIS A 20 14.85 -24.49 5.28
N ALA A 21 15.55 -24.72 6.40
CA ALA A 21 16.44 -23.73 6.95
C ALA A 21 17.50 -23.31 5.91
N PRO A 22 17.96 -22.04 5.91
CA PRO A 22 19.00 -21.59 4.99
C PRO A 22 20.25 -22.48 5.08
N PHE A 23 20.79 -22.88 3.93
CA PHE A 23 22.06 -23.58 3.85
C PHE A 23 23.21 -22.61 4.17
N SER A 24 24.06 -22.96 5.13
CA SER A 24 25.23 -22.17 5.51
C SER A 24 26.48 -22.77 4.88
N LEU A 25 27.17 -21.99 4.04
CA LEU A 25 28.42 -22.37 3.40
C LEU A 25 29.58 -21.64 4.08
N ARG A 26 30.59 -22.37 4.56
CA ARG A 26 31.84 -21.78 5.03
C ARG A 26 32.76 -21.54 3.84
N LEU A 27 33.33 -20.34 3.79
CA LEU A 27 34.28 -19.92 2.77
C LEU A 27 35.52 -19.38 3.47
N SER A 28 36.69 -19.74 2.96
CA SER A 28 37.93 -19.03 3.28
C SER A 28 37.89 -17.60 2.70
N PHE A 29 38.84 -16.76 3.12
CA PHE A 29 38.94 -15.39 2.64
C PHE A 29 39.13 -15.34 1.12
N ASP A 30 40.01 -16.20 0.59
CA ASP A 30 40.34 -16.25 -0.84
C ASP A 30 39.14 -16.72 -1.67
N GLU A 31 38.47 -17.80 -1.25
CA GLU A 31 37.27 -18.30 -1.93
C GLU A 31 36.15 -17.27 -1.96
N ARG A 32 35.96 -16.53 -0.85
CA ARG A 32 35.00 -15.45 -0.79
C ARG A 32 35.38 -14.30 -1.72
N GLY A 33 36.66 -13.94 -1.78
CA GLY A 33 37.17 -12.89 -2.67
C GLY A 33 36.93 -13.19 -4.15
N ILE A 34 37.15 -14.44 -4.56
CA ILE A 34 36.86 -14.91 -5.92
C ILE A 34 35.37 -14.73 -6.24
N LEU A 35 34.49 -15.19 -5.34
CA LEU A 35 33.04 -15.07 -5.56
C LEU A 35 32.55 -13.62 -5.56
N GLU A 36 33.14 -12.75 -4.74
CA GLU A 36 32.79 -11.32 -4.71
C GLU A 36 33.27 -10.59 -5.97
N HIS A 37 34.45 -10.94 -6.48
CA HIS A 37 34.96 -10.44 -7.76
C HIS A 37 34.05 -10.85 -8.92
N ASP A 38 33.76 -12.15 -9.03
CA ASP A 38 32.98 -12.69 -10.15
C ASP A 38 31.51 -12.26 -10.11
N ALA A 39 30.98 -11.98 -8.91
CA ALA A 39 29.62 -11.48 -8.75
C ALA A 39 29.41 -10.10 -9.40
N ALA A 40 30.48 -9.35 -9.71
CA ALA A 40 30.44 -8.10 -10.47
C ALA A 40 29.36 -7.09 -9.98
N GLY A 41 29.17 -6.98 -8.66
CA GLY A 41 28.19 -6.09 -8.03
C GLY A 41 26.82 -6.71 -7.73
N MET A 42 26.59 -7.98 -8.11
CA MET A 42 25.44 -8.76 -7.67
C MET A 42 25.58 -9.17 -6.20
N ALA A 43 24.46 -9.33 -5.48
CA ALA A 43 24.48 -9.93 -4.16
C ALA A 43 25.03 -11.37 -4.23
N LEU A 44 26.01 -11.69 -3.37
CA LEU A 44 26.73 -12.97 -3.38
C LEU A 44 25.80 -14.20 -3.40
N GLY A 45 24.72 -14.19 -2.62
CA GLY A 45 23.74 -15.29 -2.60
C GLY A 45 22.82 -15.36 -3.82
N ALA A 46 22.71 -14.30 -4.62
CA ALA A 46 22.04 -14.33 -5.92
C ALA A 46 23.01 -14.91 -6.96
N TYR A 47 24.26 -14.44 -6.98
CA TYR A 47 25.30 -14.94 -7.88
C TYR A 47 25.56 -16.44 -7.68
N ILE A 48 25.73 -16.92 -6.44
CA ILE A 48 25.90 -18.34 -6.13
C ILE A 48 24.70 -19.17 -6.64
N ARG A 49 23.48 -18.63 -6.54
CA ARG A 49 22.26 -19.34 -6.96
C ARG A 49 22.17 -19.42 -8.47
N GLU A 50 22.45 -18.31 -9.17
CA GLU A 50 22.52 -18.27 -10.63
C GLU A 50 23.58 -19.25 -11.15
N ARG A 51 24.74 -19.33 -10.50
CA ARG A 51 25.79 -20.27 -10.91
C ARG A 51 25.38 -21.74 -10.71
N LEU A 52 24.61 -22.04 -9.67
CA LEU A 52 24.18 -23.42 -9.33
C LEU A 52 22.96 -23.90 -10.12
N PHE A 53 22.03 -23.01 -10.43
CA PHE A 53 20.71 -23.35 -10.96
C PHE A 53 20.38 -22.66 -12.29
N GLY A 54 21.27 -21.80 -12.80
CA GLY A 54 21.14 -21.16 -14.12
C GLY A 54 19.92 -20.26 -14.25
N GLU A 55 19.33 -20.25 -15.45
CA GLU A 55 18.14 -19.46 -15.81
C GLU A 55 16.84 -19.99 -15.17
N ASP A 56 16.84 -21.21 -14.62
CA ASP A 56 15.67 -21.83 -14.00
C ASP A 56 15.40 -21.34 -12.57
N VAL A 57 16.17 -20.36 -12.08
CA VAL A 57 15.98 -19.76 -10.75
C VAL A 57 14.76 -18.87 -10.74
N THR A 58 13.74 -19.24 -9.96
CA THR A 58 12.62 -18.34 -9.67
C THR A 58 13.17 -17.08 -8.97
N PRO A 59 12.95 -15.88 -9.54
CA PRO A 59 13.41 -14.64 -8.91
C PRO A 59 12.80 -14.52 -7.52
N ARG A 60 13.64 -14.27 -6.50
CA ARG A 60 13.14 -14.05 -5.14
C ARG A 60 12.25 -12.82 -5.19
N THR A 61 11.02 -12.95 -4.71
CA THR A 61 10.10 -11.82 -4.55
C THR A 61 10.77 -10.83 -3.61
N THR A 62 11.35 -9.76 -4.17
CA THR A 62 11.78 -8.65 -3.35
C THR A 62 10.51 -7.96 -2.89
N ARG A 63 10.45 -7.60 -1.61
CA ARG A 63 9.41 -6.69 -1.13
C ARG A 63 9.66 -5.40 -1.90
N GLY A 64 8.83 -5.12 -2.91
CA GLY A 64 9.09 -4.09 -3.91
C GLY A 64 9.55 -2.80 -3.23
N LYS A 65 10.72 -2.29 -3.63
CA LYS A 65 11.20 -0.98 -3.24
C LYS A 65 10.36 0.08 -3.97
N PHE A 66 9.07 0.18 -3.63
CA PHE A 66 8.31 1.36 -3.99
C PHE A 66 8.86 2.52 -3.15
N PRO A 67 9.07 3.71 -3.75
CA PRO A 67 9.71 4.83 -3.06
C PRO A 67 8.87 5.24 -1.85
N VAL A 68 9.38 4.92 -0.66
CA VAL A 68 8.79 5.24 0.66
C VAL A 68 8.52 6.76 0.81
N LYS A 69 9.23 7.60 0.04
CA LYS A 69 9.07 9.06 0.05
C LYS A 69 7.75 9.54 -0.57
N ASP A 70 7.31 8.95 -1.69
CA ASP A 70 6.08 9.39 -2.37
C ASP A 70 4.84 8.97 -1.58
N HIS A 71 4.87 7.78 -0.95
CA HIS A 71 3.79 7.34 -0.06
C HIS A 71 3.64 8.21 1.19
N ALA A 72 4.74 8.73 1.74
CA ALA A 72 4.69 9.63 2.90
C ALA A 72 4.13 11.00 2.52
N ALA A 73 4.49 11.55 1.35
CA ALA A 73 3.93 12.80 0.85
C ALA A 73 2.44 12.65 0.53
N LEU A 74 2.05 11.60 -0.20
CA LEU A 74 0.66 11.27 -0.49
C LEU A 74 -0.16 11.02 0.79
N GLY A 75 0.41 10.32 1.77
CA GLY A 75 -0.22 10.11 3.06
C GLY A 75 -0.47 11.40 3.85
N ARG A 76 0.47 12.37 3.79
CA ARG A 76 0.27 13.70 4.39
C ARG A 76 -0.85 14.48 3.69
N VAL A 77 -0.91 14.45 2.36
CA VAL A 77 -1.98 15.11 1.59
C VAL A 77 -3.34 14.49 1.92
N LEU A 78 -3.43 13.15 1.96
CA LEU A 78 -4.68 12.46 2.33
C LEU A 78 -5.10 12.76 3.78
N GLY A 79 -4.13 12.81 4.70
CA GLY A 79 -4.37 13.20 6.09
C GLY A 79 -4.89 14.63 6.21
N ALA A 80 -4.26 15.59 5.52
CA ALA A 80 -4.71 16.98 5.47
C ALA A 80 -6.12 17.11 4.87
N LEU A 81 -6.43 16.33 3.83
CA LEU A 81 -7.77 16.28 3.25
C LEU A 81 -8.83 15.77 4.24
N GLY A 82 -8.51 14.73 5.02
CA GLY A 82 -9.38 14.27 6.10
C GLY A 82 -9.58 15.31 7.20
N GLN A 83 -8.52 16.07 7.53
CA GLN A 83 -8.57 17.15 8.52
C GLN A 83 -9.26 18.43 8.02
N ALA A 84 -9.52 18.57 6.71
CA ALA A 84 -10.21 19.73 6.14
C ALA A 84 -11.68 19.85 6.56
N ARG A 85 -12.23 18.86 7.28
CA ARG A 85 -13.61 18.82 7.83
C ARG A 85 -14.68 19.14 6.78
N LEU A 86 -14.47 18.72 5.53
CA LEU A 86 -15.32 19.06 4.39
C LEU A 86 -16.80 18.74 4.62
N ALA A 87 -17.12 17.61 5.26
CA ALA A 87 -18.49 17.23 5.61
C ALA A 87 -19.16 18.24 6.56
N ASN A 88 -18.40 18.79 7.53
CA ASN A 88 -18.93 19.78 8.46
C ASN A 88 -19.16 21.13 7.76
N ASN A 89 -18.23 21.54 6.89
CA ASN A 89 -18.38 22.76 6.10
C ASN A 89 -19.57 22.66 5.12
N LEU A 90 -19.76 21.51 4.47
CA LEU A 90 -20.93 21.22 3.65
C LEU A 90 -22.23 21.30 4.44
N ASN A 91 -22.24 20.80 5.68
CA ASN A 91 -23.42 20.88 6.53
C ASN A 91 -23.73 22.32 6.97
N GLN A 92 -22.72 23.16 7.18
CA GLN A 92 -22.89 24.59 7.46
C GLN A 92 -23.45 25.33 6.25
N LEU A 93 -22.94 25.04 5.05
CA LEU A 93 -23.50 25.57 3.81
C LEU A 93 -24.96 25.14 3.65
N ALA A 94 -25.28 23.85 3.77
CA ALA A 94 -26.66 23.37 3.68
C ALA A 94 -27.61 24.07 4.67
N ARG A 95 -27.15 24.32 5.91
CA ARG A 95 -27.91 25.10 6.89
C ARG A 95 -28.11 26.55 6.46
N ALA A 96 -27.07 27.21 5.93
CA ALA A 96 -27.15 28.59 5.46
C ALA A 96 -28.06 28.76 4.24
N VAL A 97 -28.10 27.75 3.35
CA VAL A 97 -29.04 27.68 2.23
C VAL A 97 -30.47 27.52 2.74
N ASN A 98 -30.71 26.52 3.61
CA ASN A 98 -32.04 26.24 4.15
C ASN A 98 -32.59 27.39 5.02
N SER A 99 -31.73 28.16 5.67
CA SER A 99 -32.13 29.34 6.44
C SER A 99 -32.31 30.59 5.58
N GLY A 100 -32.03 30.53 4.28
CA GLY A 100 -32.07 31.67 3.36
C GLY A 100 -30.95 32.70 3.60
N SER A 101 -29.98 32.39 4.46
CA SER A 101 -28.86 33.27 4.81
C SER A 101 -27.75 33.27 3.77
N LEU A 102 -27.74 32.27 2.88
CA LEU A 102 -26.84 32.19 1.73
C LEU A 102 -27.69 32.16 0.46
N PRO A 103 -27.74 33.25 -0.32
CA PRO A 103 -28.39 33.23 -1.63
C PRO A 103 -27.57 32.34 -2.57
N VAL A 104 -28.13 31.18 -2.92
CA VAL A 104 -27.56 30.27 -3.91
C VAL A 104 -28.23 30.55 -5.24
N THR A 105 -27.43 31.02 -6.19
CA THR A 105 -27.83 31.13 -7.60
C THR A 105 -27.54 29.81 -8.31
N PRO A 106 -28.18 29.53 -9.45
CA PRO A 106 -27.86 28.35 -10.26
C PRO A 106 -26.37 28.22 -10.59
N GLU A 107 -25.69 29.34 -10.85
CA GLU A 107 -24.25 29.38 -11.15
C GLU A 107 -23.41 28.95 -9.94
N THR A 108 -23.74 29.46 -8.75
CA THR A 108 -23.02 29.10 -7.51
C THR A 108 -23.30 27.65 -7.09
N GLU A 109 -24.50 27.13 -7.35
CA GLU A 109 -24.79 25.71 -7.17
C GLU A 109 -23.92 24.84 -8.10
N GLU A 110 -23.76 25.23 -9.35
CA GLU A 110 -22.97 24.50 -10.33
C GLU A 110 -21.46 24.56 -10.03
N GLU A 111 -20.95 25.71 -9.58
CA GLU A 111 -19.58 25.84 -9.06
C GLU A 111 -19.33 24.95 -7.84
N LEU A 112 -20.27 24.87 -6.91
CA LEU A 112 -20.17 23.99 -5.74
C LEU A 112 -20.14 22.51 -6.13
N ARG A 113 -21.01 22.07 -7.05
CA ARG A 113 -20.99 20.68 -7.55
C ARG A 113 -19.66 20.35 -8.23
N ARG A 114 -19.13 21.27 -9.05
CA ARG A 114 -17.81 21.11 -9.70
C ARG A 114 -16.68 21.00 -8.70
N ALA A 115 -16.67 21.85 -7.67
CA ALA A 115 -15.68 21.80 -6.60
C ALA A 115 -15.72 20.46 -5.84
N CYS A 116 -16.91 19.97 -5.48
CA CYS A 116 -17.08 18.68 -4.82
C CYS A 116 -16.57 17.52 -5.69
N ALA A 117 -16.90 17.53 -6.99
CA ALA A 117 -16.42 16.52 -7.93
C ALA A 117 -14.88 16.51 -8.05
N ALA A 118 -14.25 17.69 -8.12
CA ALA A 118 -12.81 17.82 -8.19
C ALA A 118 -12.11 17.28 -6.93
N VAL A 119 -12.69 17.51 -5.75
CA VAL A 119 -12.15 16.96 -4.49
C VAL A 119 -12.28 15.44 -4.41
N LEU A 120 -13.39 14.87 -4.88
CA LEU A 120 -13.57 13.42 -4.96
C LEU A 120 -12.55 12.78 -5.93
N ALA A 121 -12.36 13.39 -7.10
CA ALA A 121 -11.36 12.93 -8.07
C ALA A 121 -9.93 12.94 -7.47
N MET A 122 -9.53 14.05 -6.84
CA MET A 122 -8.24 14.14 -6.15
C MET A 122 -8.09 13.07 -5.06
N ARG A 123 -9.15 12.77 -4.30
CA ARG A 123 -9.12 11.72 -3.28
C ARG A 123 -8.88 10.35 -3.90
N GLU A 124 -9.58 10.00 -4.98
CA GLU A 124 -9.42 8.72 -5.66
C GLU A 124 -8.02 8.57 -6.26
N ASP A 125 -7.50 9.61 -6.93
CA ASP A 125 -6.14 9.61 -7.48
C ASP A 125 -5.09 9.34 -6.40
N ILE A 126 -5.24 9.95 -5.22
CA ILE A 126 -4.34 9.73 -4.08
C ILE A 126 -4.46 8.29 -3.53
N LEU A 127 -5.67 7.73 -3.45
CA LEU A 127 -5.87 6.35 -2.98
C LEU A 127 -5.28 5.32 -3.95
N CYS A 128 -5.50 5.52 -5.25
CA CYS A 128 -4.88 4.73 -6.32
C CYS A 128 -3.35 4.80 -6.26
N ALA A 129 -2.78 6.01 -6.13
CA ALA A 129 -1.34 6.20 -5.99
C ALA A 129 -0.75 5.54 -4.74
N LEU A 130 -1.54 5.38 -3.67
CA LEU A 130 -1.15 4.67 -2.44
C LEU A 130 -1.34 3.14 -2.54
N GLY A 131 -1.84 2.62 -3.66
CA GLY A 131 -2.10 1.19 -3.86
C GLY A 131 -3.28 0.67 -3.03
N ARG A 132 -4.21 1.55 -2.63
CA ARG A 132 -5.48 1.17 -2.00
C ARG A 132 -6.56 1.16 -3.07
N ASP A 133 -6.99 -0.04 -3.46
CA ASP A 133 -8.21 -0.20 -4.25
C ASP A 133 -9.41 0.35 -3.46
N PRO A 134 -10.18 1.31 -3.98
CA PRO A 134 -11.37 1.81 -3.31
C PRO A 134 -12.44 0.72 -3.12
N ASP A 135 -12.38 -0.36 -3.91
CA ASP A 135 -13.30 -1.51 -3.89
C ASP A 135 -12.77 -2.72 -3.10
N ARG A 136 -11.59 -2.60 -2.46
CA ARG A 136 -11.02 -3.71 -1.68
C ARG A 136 -11.72 -3.82 -0.33
N ALA A 137 -12.68 -4.73 -0.26
CA ALA A 137 -13.33 -5.13 0.99
C ALA A 137 -12.29 -5.41 2.09
N PRO A 138 -12.56 -5.02 3.36
CA PRO A 138 -11.66 -5.32 4.47
C PRO A 138 -11.43 -6.83 4.54
N LYS A 139 -10.16 -7.24 4.52
CA LYS A 139 -9.82 -8.64 4.79
C LYS A 139 -10.30 -8.99 6.22
N PRO A 140 -10.88 -10.19 6.41
CA PRO A 140 -11.30 -10.66 7.73
C PRO A 140 -10.13 -10.76 8.71
#